data_AF-A0A959Q251-F1
#
_entry.id   AF-A0A959Q251-F1
#
_cell.length_a   1.000
_cell.length_b   1.000
_cell.length_c   1.000
_cell.angle_alpha   90.00
_cell.angle_beta   90.00
_cell.angle_gamma   90.00
#
_symmetry.space_group_name_H-M   'P 1'
#
loop_
_entity.id
_entity.type
_entity.pdbx_description
1 polymer ?
#
loop_
_entity_poly.entity_id
_entity_poly.type
_entity_poly.pdbx_seq_one_letter_code
_entity_poly.pdbx_strand_id
1 'polypeptide(L)' 'MIHHIKISSFPNWSGQNQARNYSFNGYLLTLSADPINSRIHQLVWKKMVPRPVS' A
#
# COMPACT_ATOMS: atom_id res chain seq x y z
N MET A 1 6.51 -1.67 10.46
CA MET A 1 7.21 -1.07 9.29
C MET A 1 6.62 0.31 9.05
N ILE A 2 7.43 1.38 9.02
CA ILE A 2 6.97 2.75 8.71
C ILE A 2 7.31 3.02 7.25
N HIS A 3 6.32 3.40 6.44
CA HIS A 3 6.52 3.69 5.01
C HIS A 3 6.40 5.18 4.75
N HIS A 4 7.36 5.75 4.01
CA HIS A 4 7.28 7.12 3.51
C HIS A 4 6.75 7.12 2.08
N ILE A 5 5.50 7.52 1.90
CA ILE A 5 4.83 7.58 0.59
C ILE A 5 5.00 8.99 0.02
N LYS A 6 5.71 9.11 -1.12
CA LYS A 6 5.95 10.40 -1.79
C LYS A 6 4.76 10.88 -2.63
N ILE A 7 3.98 9.97 -3.21
CA ILE A 7 2.81 10.28 -4.05
C ILE A 7 1.75 9.19 -3.83
N SER A 8 0.50 9.59 -3.63
CA SER A 8 -0.65 8.69 -3.60
C SER A 8 -1.89 9.39 -4.14
N SER A 9 -2.66 8.69 -4.98
CA SER A 9 -3.99 9.12 -5.42
C SER A 9 -5.09 8.69 -4.43
N PHE A 10 -4.75 7.90 -3.41
CA PHE A 10 -5.67 7.57 -2.33
C PHE A 10 -5.63 8.67 -1.27
N PRO A 11 -6.79 9.02 -0.71
CA PRO A 11 -6.94 10.23 0.07
C PRO A 11 -5.96 10.18 1.23
N ASN A 12 -5.18 11.24 1.39
CA ASN A 12 -4.32 11.57 2.54
C ASN A 12 -3.05 10.76 2.84
N TRP A 13 -2.54 9.93 1.92
CA TRP A 13 -1.36 9.08 2.23
C TRP A 13 0.01 9.69 1.95
N SER A 14 0.06 10.83 1.25
CA SER A 14 1.32 11.51 0.95
C SER A 14 1.77 12.37 2.14
N GLY A 15 3.05 12.29 2.50
CA GLY A 15 3.70 13.23 3.42
C GLY A 15 3.44 13.05 4.93
N GLN A 16 2.80 11.95 5.35
CA GLN A 16 2.60 11.64 6.78
C GLN A 16 3.13 10.25 7.15
N ASN A 17 3.73 10.15 8.34
CA ASN A 17 4.06 8.87 8.95
C ASN A 17 2.79 8.28 9.57
N GLN A 18 2.29 7.18 9.03
CA GLN A 18 1.13 6.49 9.58
C GLN A 18 1.48 5.02 9.84
N ALA A 19 1.12 4.52 11.02
CA ALA A 19 1.16 3.10 11.32
C ALA A 19 0.07 2.40 10.48
N ARG A 20 0.40 1.28 9.84
CA ARG A 20 -0.51 0.57 8.93
C ARG A 20 -0.52 -0.92 9.20
N ASN A 21 -1.69 -1.50 8.97
CA ASN A 21 -1.86 -2.93 8.87
C ASN A 21 -1.34 -3.37 7.51
N TYR A 22 -0.55 -4.45 7.49
CA TYR A 22 -0.01 -5.02 6.26
C TYR A 22 -0.24 -6.53 6.22
N SER A 23 -0.45 -7.05 5.02
CA SER A 23 -0.51 -8.49 4.78
C SER A 23 0.22 -8.84 3.49
N PHE A 24 1.00 -9.92 3.53
CA PHE A 24 1.59 -10.52 2.34
C PHE A 24 0.81 -11.77 1.93
N ASN A 25 0.47 -11.88 0.65
CA ASN A 25 -0.11 -13.09 0.06
C ASN A 25 0.61 -13.38 -1.26
N GLY A 26 1.64 -14.23 -1.19
CA GLY A 26 2.49 -14.58 -2.32
C GLY A 26 3.13 -13.34 -2.96
N TYR A 27 2.62 -12.93 -4.11
CA TYR A 27 3.11 -11.78 -4.88
C TYR A 27 2.39 -10.47 -4.57
N LEU A 28 1.43 -10.48 -3.64
CA LEU A 28 0.67 -9.29 -3.27
C LEU A 28 1.07 -8.79 -1.89
N LEU A 29 1.36 -7.49 -1.79
CA LEU A 29 1.44 -6.74 -0.55
C LEU A 29 0.20 -5.85 -0.46
N THR A 30 -0.63 -6.09 0.54
CA THR A 30 -1.77 -5.23 0.85
C THR A 30 -1.43 -4.36 2.05
N LEU A 31 -1.64 -3.06 1.93
CA LEU A 31 -1.59 -2.10 3.03
C LEU A 31 -3.00 -1.57 3.28
N SER A 32 -3.37 -1.45 4.55
CA SER A 32 -4.67 -0.89 4.94
C SER A 32 -4.51 0.03 6.14
N ALA A 33 -5.50 0.89 6.33
CA ALA A 33 -5.62 1.78 7.49
C ALA A 33 -6.99 1.55 8.14
N ASP A 34 -7.16 2.08 9.34
CA ASP A 34 -8.44 2.06 10.04
C ASP A 34 -9.53 2.74 9.18
N PRO A 35 -10.80 2.33 9.33
CA PRO A 35 -11.89 2.90 8.54
C PRO A 35 -12.01 4.42 8.74
N ILE A 36 -12.06 5.18 7.65
CA ILE A 36 -12.36 6.61 7.67
C ILE A 36 -13.79 6.78 7.15
N ASN A 37 -14.69 7.36 7.94
CA ASN A 37 -16.12 7.49 7.60
C ASN A 37 -16.75 6.16 7.15
N SER A 38 -16.47 5.08 7.89
CA SER A 38 -16.93 3.71 7.61
C SER A 38 -16.42 3.11 6.29
N ARG A 39 -15.46 3.76 5.61
CA ARG A 39 -14.82 3.25 4.40
C ARG A 39 -13.43 2.70 4.74
N ILE A 40 -13.19 1.45 4.34
CA ILE A 40 -11.88 0.84 4.43
C ILE A 40 -11.13 1.13 3.13
N HIS A 41 -9.96 1.75 3.25
CA HIS A 41 -9.09 2.03 2.11
C HIS A 41 -7.91 1.05 2.10
N GLN A 42 -7.63 0.46 0.94
CA GLN A 42 -6.56 -0.52 0.77
C GLN A 42 -5.66 -0.14 -0.41
N LEU A 43 -4.37 -0.37 -0.27
CA LEU A 43 -3.38 -0.30 -1.33
C LEU A 43 -2.84 -1.69 -1.60
N VAL A 44 -2.93 -2.16 -2.83
CA VAL A 44 -2.42 -3.48 -3.22
C VAL A 44 -1.28 -3.30 -4.19
N TRP A 45 -0.10 -3.74 -3.79
CA TRP A 45 1.09 -3.82 -4.63
C TRP A 45 1.26 -5.25 -5.11
N LYS A 46 1.49 -5.42 -6.41
CA LYS A 46 1.88 -6.71 -6.97
C LYS A 46 3.37 -6.69 -7.29
N LYS A 47 4.12 -7.64 -6.71
CA LYS A 47 5.49 -7.92 -7.12
C LYS A 47 5.48 -8.34 -8.58
N MET A 48 6.04 -7.50 -9.45
CA MET A 48 6.26 -7.84 -10.84
C MET A 48 7.59 -8.59 -10.96
N VAL A 49 7.57 -9.74 -11.61
CA VAL A 49 8.80 -10.38 -12.09
C VAL A 49 9.15 -9.69 -13.40
N PRO A 50 10.33 -9.07 -13.53
CA PRO A 50 10.76 -8.51 -14.82
C PRO A 50 10.67 -9.60 -15.88
N ARG A 51 10.10 -9.29 -17.05
CA ARG A 51 10.25 -10.22 -18.18
C ARG A 51 11.74 -10.30 -18.51
N PRO A 52 12.30 -11.51 -18.74
CA PRO A 52 13.63 -11.64 -19.29
C PRO A 52 13.67 -10.86 -20.60
N VAL A 53 14.65 -9.96 -20.74
CA VAL A 53 14.94 -9.33 -22.02
C VAL A 53 15.64 -10.39 -22.86
N SER A 54 14.98 -10.83 -23.94
CA SER A 54 15.54 -11.75 -24.94
C SER A 54 16.62 -11.09 -25.77
#